data_AF-A0A8H7RYY2-F1
#
_entry.id   AF-A0A8H7RYY2-F1
#
_cell.length_a   1.000
_cell.length_b   1.000
_cell.length_c   1.000
_cell.angle_alpha   90.00
_cell.angle_beta   90.00
_cell.angle_gamma   90.00
#
_symmetry.space_group_name_H-M   'P 1'
#
loop_
_entity.id
_entity.type
_entity.pdbx_description
1 polymer ?
#
loop_
_entity_poly.entity_id
_entity_poly.type
_entity_poly.pdbx_seq_one_letter_code
_entity_poly.pdbx_strand_id
1 'polypeptide(L)'
;MFNSIVKSLIRDILQTFKDIDSDSNIRSVVLSGAGRMFSAGLDLKEGSSKEKISPDLDVARQSFARQSHLRWFQSSISSLEKCSKPVIVCIHNGAIGAGIDLSTAGDIRYGTKDSYYCVKEVDVGLAADIGTLQRLPKVIGNASLVRELCFTSRNMYADEALQCGLINKIFDTKEQMIEEALKIASEIATKSPVAVVSTKKLLNYSRDHSVDEGLEYTAVWNSAMLMTEDIPKSVEAFMKKKPAAYANL
;
A
#
# COMPACT_ATOMS: atom_id res chain seq x y z
N MET A 1 -5.29 20.88 6.77
CA MET A 1 -4.37 19.80 7.19
C MET A 1 -3.75 19.20 5.95
N PHE A 2 -2.42 18.99 5.96
CA PHE A 2 -1.65 18.45 4.84
C PHE A 2 -1.08 17.03 5.12
N ASN A 3 -1.43 16.45 6.28
CA ASN A 3 -1.10 15.08 6.69
C ASN A 3 0.39 14.73 6.57
N SER A 4 1.25 15.54 7.17
CA SER A 4 2.68 15.20 7.30
C SER A 4 2.86 13.91 8.09
N ILE A 5 3.78 13.07 7.64
CA ILE A 5 4.12 11.79 8.27
C ILE A 5 5.15 12.05 9.36
N VAL A 6 4.65 12.07 10.59
CA VAL A 6 5.42 12.21 11.83
C VAL A 6 5.69 10.83 12.46
N LYS A 7 6.62 10.74 13.40
CA LYS A 7 7.02 9.49 14.06
C LYS A 7 5.85 8.80 14.76
N SER A 8 4.92 9.55 15.35
CA SER A 8 3.70 8.96 15.93
C SER A 8 2.84 8.29 14.86
N LEU A 9 2.60 8.96 13.73
CA LEU A 9 1.81 8.39 12.64
C LEU A 9 2.45 7.11 12.07
N ILE A 10 3.77 7.06 11.94
CA ILE A 10 4.49 5.84 11.55
C ILE A 10 4.24 4.69 12.54
N ARG A 11 4.21 4.97 13.84
CA ARG A 11 3.87 3.96 14.85
C ARG A 11 2.42 3.51 14.71
N ASP A 12 1.52 4.47 14.55
CA ASP A 12 0.08 4.22 14.51
C ASP A 12 -0.28 3.41 13.26
N ILE A 13 0.29 3.71 12.09
CA ILE A 13 0.12 2.91 10.86
C ILE A 13 0.52 1.45 11.11
N LEU A 14 1.70 1.22 11.71
CA LEU A 14 2.16 -0.14 11.97
C LEU A 14 1.22 -0.88 12.93
N GLN A 15 0.76 -0.22 13.99
CA GLN A 15 -0.13 -0.84 14.97
C GLN A 15 -1.53 -1.09 14.37
N THR A 16 -2.12 -0.09 13.71
CA THR A 16 -3.44 -0.21 13.08
C THR A 16 -3.50 -1.34 12.08
N PHE A 17 -2.49 -1.51 11.22
CA PHE A 17 -2.49 -2.62 10.27
C PHE A 17 -2.24 -4.00 10.91
N LYS A 18 -1.58 -4.06 12.07
CA LYS A 18 -1.53 -5.31 12.86
C LYS A 18 -2.90 -5.64 13.44
N ASP A 19 -3.59 -4.65 14.00
CA ASP A 19 -4.92 -4.84 14.58
C ASP A 19 -5.91 -5.30 13.49
N ILE A 20 -5.89 -4.62 12.32
CA ILE A 20 -6.67 -5.01 11.14
C ILE A 20 -6.32 -6.43 10.67
N ASP A 21 -5.04 -6.78 10.64
CA ASP A 21 -4.61 -8.11 10.20
C ASP A 21 -5.04 -9.21 11.17
N SER A 22 -5.22 -8.90 12.45
CA SER A 22 -5.73 -9.85 13.45
C SER A 22 -7.25 -9.94 13.55
N ASP A 23 -7.99 -8.92 13.08
CA ASP A 23 -9.45 -8.91 13.15
C ASP A 23 -10.07 -9.65 11.96
N SER A 24 -10.74 -10.77 12.23
CA SER A 24 -11.41 -11.56 11.20
C SER A 24 -12.70 -10.94 10.67
N ASN A 25 -13.25 -9.93 11.35
CA ASN A 25 -14.44 -9.20 10.89
C ASN A 25 -14.10 -8.20 9.78
N ILE A 26 -12.82 -7.84 9.61
CA ILE A 26 -12.36 -6.93 8.57
C ILE A 26 -11.98 -7.73 7.32
N ARG A 27 -12.59 -7.41 6.18
CA ARG A 27 -12.34 -8.08 4.89
C ARG A 27 -11.61 -7.23 3.85
N SER A 28 -11.61 -5.91 4.03
CA SER A 28 -10.98 -4.94 3.12
C SER A 28 -10.83 -3.60 3.82
N VAL A 29 -9.87 -2.78 3.39
CA VAL A 29 -9.54 -1.49 3.99
C VAL A 29 -9.60 -0.38 2.93
N VAL A 30 -10.15 0.77 3.29
CA VAL A 30 -10.02 2.01 2.52
C VAL A 30 -9.16 2.99 3.31
N LEU A 31 -8.06 3.45 2.71
CA LEU A 31 -7.15 4.44 3.28
C LEU A 31 -7.30 5.78 2.54
N SER A 32 -7.55 6.86 3.26
CA SER A 32 -7.60 8.22 2.71
C SER A 32 -7.00 9.23 3.70
N GLY A 33 -6.57 10.39 3.20
CA GLY A 33 -6.08 11.49 4.04
C GLY A 33 -7.20 12.46 4.45
N ALA A 34 -7.11 13.10 5.62
CA ALA A 34 -8.02 14.17 6.01
C ALA A 34 -7.64 15.52 5.36
N GLY A 35 -8.56 16.49 5.33
CA GLY A 35 -8.24 17.86 4.92
C GLY A 35 -7.84 18.00 3.44
N ARG A 36 -6.81 18.81 3.16
CA ARG A 36 -6.55 19.42 1.84
C ARG A 36 -5.85 18.49 0.84
N MET A 37 -5.11 17.50 1.32
CA MET A 37 -4.40 16.57 0.45
C MET A 37 -4.24 15.21 1.11
N PHE A 38 -3.83 14.21 0.33
CA PHE A 38 -3.52 12.88 0.85
C PHE A 38 -2.36 12.95 1.86
N SER A 39 -1.17 13.37 1.43
CA SER A 39 -0.03 13.59 2.32
C SER A 39 1.06 14.46 1.68
N ALA A 40 1.61 15.39 2.47
CA ALA A 40 2.78 16.18 2.14
C ALA A 40 4.13 15.44 2.37
N GLY A 41 4.10 14.17 2.77
CA GLY A 41 5.30 13.37 3.03
C GLY A 41 5.81 13.51 4.46
N LEU A 42 7.07 13.13 4.70
CA LEU A 42 7.69 13.19 6.03
C LEU A 42 7.75 14.64 6.56
N ASP A 43 7.50 14.79 7.85
CA ASP A 43 7.79 16.07 8.51
C ASP A 43 9.30 16.29 8.56
N LEU A 44 9.79 17.30 7.83
CA LEU A 44 11.23 17.59 7.72
C LEU A 44 11.85 17.99 9.06
N LYS A 45 11.09 18.58 9.99
CA LYS A 45 11.62 18.95 11.33
C LYS A 45 11.88 17.70 12.16
N GLU A 46 10.94 16.75 12.16
CA GLU A 46 11.16 15.46 12.82
C GLU A 46 12.21 14.60 12.10
N GLY A 47 12.24 14.59 10.76
CA GLY A 47 13.25 13.88 9.98
C GLY A 47 14.67 14.41 10.19
N SER A 48 14.82 15.71 10.48
CA SER A 48 16.11 16.33 10.82
C SER A 48 16.53 16.12 12.28
N SER A 49 15.63 15.63 13.14
CA SER A 49 15.97 15.38 14.54
C SER A 49 16.96 14.23 14.60
N LYS A 50 18.19 14.53 15.01
CA LYS A 50 19.20 13.50 15.28
C LYS A 50 18.59 12.58 16.33
N GLU A 51 18.37 11.31 15.99
CA GLU A 51 18.10 10.32 17.02
C GLU A 51 19.18 10.44 18.09
N LYS A 52 18.82 10.19 19.35
CA LYS A 52 19.75 10.23 20.49
C LYS A 52 20.75 9.07 20.39
N ILE A 53 21.58 9.11 19.36
CA ILE A 53 22.70 8.24 19.12
C ILE A 53 23.84 8.79 19.96
N SER A 54 24.44 7.94 20.78
CA SER A 54 25.58 8.35 21.61
C SER A 54 26.69 8.93 20.70
N PRO A 55 27.12 10.18 20.94
CA PRO A 55 28.12 10.83 20.10
C PRO A 55 29.50 10.16 20.20
N ASP A 56 29.72 9.38 21.27
CA ASP A 56 31.01 8.72 21.56
C ASP A 56 31.22 7.43 20.75
N LEU A 57 30.21 6.98 20.00
CA LEU A 57 30.29 5.79 19.16
C LEU A 57 30.94 6.13 17.80
N ASP A 58 31.71 5.19 17.25
CA ASP A 58 32.21 5.31 15.88
C ASP A 58 31.08 5.26 14.82
N VAL A 59 31.41 5.69 13.60
CA VAL A 59 30.45 5.79 12.49
C VAL A 59 29.76 4.45 12.19
N ALA A 60 30.48 3.32 12.31
CA ALA A 60 29.92 2.00 12.05
C ALA A 60 28.84 1.64 13.09
N ARG A 61 29.11 1.82 14.38
CA ARG A 61 28.15 1.57 15.47
C ARG A 61 26.93 2.47 15.40
N GLN A 62 27.13 3.76 15.12
CA GLN A 62 26.02 4.69 14.90
C GLN A 62 25.14 4.26 13.71
N SER A 63 25.74 3.64 12.68
CA SER A 63 25.01 3.21 11.49
C SER A 63 24.08 2.02 11.76
N PHE A 64 24.42 1.12 12.69
CA PHE A 64 23.49 0.06 13.13
C PHE A 64 22.23 0.62 13.79
N ALA A 65 22.35 1.68 14.59
CA ALA A 65 21.19 2.36 15.18
C ALA A 65 20.30 3.00 14.10
N ARG A 66 20.91 3.75 13.16
CA ARG A 66 20.21 4.34 12.01
C ARG A 66 19.52 3.28 11.14
N GLN A 67 20.18 2.16 10.89
CA GLN A 67 19.61 1.06 10.12
C GLN A 67 18.39 0.47 10.81
N SER A 68 18.43 0.31 12.13
CA SER A 68 17.30 -0.23 12.91
C SER A 68 16.09 0.71 12.85
N HIS A 69 16.33 2.02 12.93
CA HIS A 69 15.31 3.04 12.75
C HIS A 69 14.69 3.01 11.34
N LEU A 70 15.52 2.96 10.30
CA LEU A 70 15.05 2.89 8.91
C LEU A 70 14.21 1.63 8.66
N ARG A 71 14.65 0.48 9.16
CA ARG A 71 13.87 -0.77 9.07
C ARG A 71 12.51 -0.67 9.76
N TRP A 72 12.40 0.10 10.84
CA TRP A 72 11.13 0.34 11.51
C TRP A 72 10.18 1.18 10.65
N PHE A 73 10.67 2.26 10.02
CA PHE A 73 9.89 3.03 9.04
C PHE A 73 9.44 2.16 7.86
N GLN A 74 10.37 1.42 7.25
CA GLN A 74 10.08 0.47 6.18
C GLN A 74 9.02 -0.55 6.61
N SER A 75 9.11 -1.07 7.84
CA SER A 75 8.14 -2.05 8.36
C SER A 75 6.75 -1.45 8.55
N SER A 76 6.67 -0.18 8.96
CA SER A 76 5.41 0.54 9.05
C SER A 76 4.75 0.74 7.69
N ILE A 77 5.48 1.26 6.70
CA ILE A 77 4.94 1.40 5.34
C ILE A 77 4.57 0.04 4.73
N SER A 78 5.40 -0.97 4.96
CA SER A 78 5.17 -2.33 4.46
C SER A 78 4.02 -3.06 5.16
N SER A 79 3.45 -2.51 6.25
CA SER A 79 2.34 -3.17 6.96
C SER A 79 1.08 -3.25 6.08
N LEU A 80 0.88 -2.30 5.16
CA LEU A 80 -0.22 -2.31 4.18
C LEU A 80 -0.13 -3.53 3.23
N GLU A 81 1.05 -3.75 2.66
CA GLU A 81 1.32 -4.86 1.73
C GLU A 81 1.27 -6.21 2.46
N LYS A 82 1.76 -6.25 3.72
CA LYS A 82 1.78 -7.45 4.55
C LYS A 82 0.43 -7.82 5.15
N CYS A 83 -0.46 -6.86 5.33
CA CYS A 83 -1.83 -7.10 5.79
C CYS A 83 -2.52 -8.07 4.82
N SER A 84 -3.13 -9.12 5.34
CA SER A 84 -3.87 -10.12 4.56
C SER A 84 -5.06 -9.53 3.80
N LYS A 85 -5.64 -8.43 4.31
CA LYS A 85 -6.81 -7.77 3.73
C LYS A 85 -6.39 -6.85 2.58
N PRO A 86 -7.15 -6.79 1.47
CA PRO A 86 -6.92 -5.81 0.42
C PRO A 86 -7.09 -4.37 0.92
N VAL A 87 -6.20 -3.48 0.47
CA VAL A 87 -6.09 -2.07 0.86
C VAL A 87 -6.28 -1.20 -0.38
N ILE A 88 -7.33 -0.38 -0.36
CA ILE A 88 -7.64 0.61 -1.39
C ILE A 88 -7.17 1.98 -0.91
N VAL A 89 -6.27 2.62 -1.64
CA VAL A 89 -5.73 3.95 -1.31
C VAL A 89 -6.41 5.01 -2.17
N CYS A 90 -7.02 5.99 -1.51
CA CYS A 90 -7.74 7.10 -2.12
C CYS A 90 -6.92 8.38 -2.00
N ILE A 91 -6.45 8.90 -3.14
CA ILE A 91 -5.45 9.97 -3.18
C ILE A 91 -6.09 11.24 -3.75
N HIS A 92 -6.46 12.17 -2.87
CA HIS A 92 -6.91 13.49 -3.29
C HIS A 92 -5.79 14.51 -3.20
N ASN A 93 -5.68 15.38 -4.20
CA ASN A 93 -4.60 16.36 -4.31
C ASN A 93 -3.21 15.67 -4.18
N GLY A 94 -2.23 16.27 -3.52
CA GLY A 94 -0.86 15.74 -3.50
C GLY A 94 -0.63 14.49 -2.63
N ALA A 95 0.13 13.55 -3.20
CA ALA A 95 0.91 12.53 -2.48
C ALA A 95 2.40 12.76 -2.76
N ILE A 96 3.14 13.21 -1.74
CA ILE A 96 4.52 13.71 -1.89
C ILE A 96 5.46 12.89 -1.02
N GLY A 97 6.64 12.53 -1.55
CA GLY A 97 7.69 11.78 -0.85
C GLY A 97 7.13 10.50 -0.21
N ALA A 98 7.23 10.38 1.11
CA ALA A 98 6.62 9.29 1.89
C ALA A 98 5.11 9.05 1.65
N GLY A 99 4.37 10.00 1.10
CA GLY A 99 3.01 9.77 0.61
C GLY A 99 2.97 8.79 -0.58
N ILE A 100 3.97 8.83 -1.47
CA ILE A 100 4.19 7.84 -2.52
C ILE A 100 4.55 6.48 -1.93
N ASP A 101 5.47 6.43 -0.97
CA ASP A 101 5.85 5.17 -0.30
C ASP A 101 4.63 4.48 0.33
N LEU A 102 3.78 5.25 1.01
CA LEU A 102 2.53 4.75 1.59
C LEU A 102 1.53 4.32 0.51
N SER A 103 1.35 5.11 -0.54
CA SER A 103 0.38 4.81 -1.58
C SER A 103 0.72 3.55 -2.39
N THR A 104 2.02 3.36 -2.70
CA THR A 104 2.52 2.22 -3.48
C THR A 104 2.57 0.92 -2.67
N ALA A 105 2.46 0.98 -1.34
CA ALA A 105 2.30 -0.19 -0.48
C ALA A 105 0.85 -0.72 -0.41
N GLY A 106 -0.14 0.06 -0.89
CA GLY A 106 -1.52 -0.40 -1.04
C GLY A 106 -1.75 -1.22 -2.31
N ASP A 107 -2.86 -1.94 -2.38
CA ASP A 107 -3.16 -2.87 -3.48
C ASP A 107 -3.84 -2.17 -4.66
N ILE A 108 -4.84 -1.34 -4.38
CA ILE A 108 -5.63 -0.58 -5.36
C ILE A 108 -5.44 0.91 -5.10
N ARG A 109 -5.31 1.73 -6.15
CA ARG A 109 -5.17 3.18 -6.03
C ARG A 109 -6.17 3.93 -6.89
N TYR A 110 -6.77 4.95 -6.32
CA TYR A 110 -7.66 5.91 -6.99
C TYR A 110 -7.16 7.34 -6.76
N GLY A 111 -7.41 8.23 -7.72
CA GLY A 111 -7.00 9.63 -7.67
C GLY A 111 -8.15 10.59 -7.94
N THR A 112 -8.09 11.80 -7.39
CA THR A 112 -8.95 12.91 -7.86
C THR A 112 -8.35 13.60 -9.07
N LYS A 113 -9.16 14.38 -9.80
CA LYS A 113 -8.70 15.15 -10.98
C LYS A 113 -7.58 16.14 -10.66
N ASP A 114 -7.55 16.66 -9.44
CA ASP A 114 -6.50 17.55 -8.94
C ASP A 114 -5.34 16.81 -8.25
N SER A 115 -5.32 15.48 -8.29
CA SER A 115 -4.26 14.71 -7.65
C SER A 115 -2.93 14.83 -8.40
N TYR A 116 -1.85 14.81 -7.63
CA TYR A 116 -0.49 14.75 -8.17
C TYR A 116 0.43 13.94 -7.26
N TYR A 117 1.46 13.39 -7.88
CA TYR A 117 2.34 12.38 -7.30
C TYR A 117 3.78 12.84 -7.50
N CYS A 118 4.55 12.90 -6.41
CA CYS A 118 5.90 13.45 -6.45
C CYS A 118 6.85 12.62 -5.58
N VAL A 119 7.84 11.98 -6.20
CA VAL A 119 8.98 11.39 -5.51
C VAL A 119 9.94 12.52 -5.16
N LYS A 120 9.88 13.02 -3.93
CA LYS A 120 10.46 14.34 -3.56
C LYS A 120 11.86 14.25 -2.98
N GLU A 121 12.35 13.05 -2.71
CA GLU A 121 13.51 12.82 -1.85
C GLU A 121 14.80 13.40 -2.42
N VAL A 122 14.98 13.43 -3.74
CA VAL A 122 16.20 14.00 -4.35
C VAL A 122 16.31 15.52 -4.16
N ASP A 123 15.18 16.24 -4.09
CA ASP A 123 15.16 17.66 -3.73
C ASP A 123 15.52 17.90 -2.25
N VAL A 124 15.41 16.86 -1.41
CA VAL A 124 15.82 16.86 0.01
C VAL A 124 17.26 16.32 0.16
N GLY A 125 17.91 15.89 -0.93
CA GLY A 125 19.27 15.37 -0.93
C GLY A 125 19.38 13.90 -0.48
N LEU A 126 18.31 13.12 -0.65
CA LEU A 126 18.24 11.71 -0.25
C LEU A 126 17.67 10.85 -1.38
N ALA A 127 18.09 9.59 -1.48
CA ALA A 127 17.38 8.60 -2.29
C ALA A 127 16.21 8.02 -1.47
N ALA A 128 15.01 7.94 -2.03
CA ALA A 128 13.85 7.38 -1.32
C ALA A 128 14.15 5.97 -0.78
N ASP A 129 13.96 5.78 0.53
CA ASP A 129 14.52 4.65 1.28
C ASP A 129 13.47 3.86 2.10
N ILE A 130 12.20 4.25 2.07
CA ILE A 130 11.12 3.58 2.82
C ILE A 130 10.13 2.79 1.95
N GLY A 131 10.33 2.73 0.63
CA GLY A 131 9.60 1.79 -0.24
C GLY A 131 9.44 2.19 -1.72
N THR A 132 9.45 3.49 -2.05
CA THR A 132 9.15 3.98 -3.40
C THR A 132 10.02 3.33 -4.46
N LEU A 133 11.34 3.26 -4.25
CA LEU A 133 12.26 2.69 -5.24
C LEU A 133 12.11 1.18 -5.42
N GLN A 134 11.48 0.49 -4.47
CA GLN A 134 11.23 -0.95 -4.51
C GLN A 134 9.85 -1.29 -5.09
N ARG A 135 8.85 -0.41 -4.88
CA ARG A 135 7.45 -0.66 -5.27
C ARG A 135 7.01 0.09 -6.51
N LEU A 136 7.40 1.35 -6.69
CA LEU A 136 6.98 2.17 -7.82
C LEU A 136 7.25 1.48 -9.18
N PRO A 137 8.46 0.91 -9.44
CA PRO A 137 8.73 0.20 -10.69
C PRO A 137 7.92 -1.09 -10.89
N LYS A 138 7.31 -1.63 -9.83
CA LYS A 138 6.49 -2.85 -9.88
C LYS A 138 5.00 -2.54 -10.05
N VAL A 139 4.60 -1.29 -9.81
CA VAL A 139 3.21 -0.84 -10.01
C VAL A 139 3.02 -0.04 -11.30
N ILE A 140 4.06 0.66 -11.79
CA ILE A 140 4.03 1.32 -13.10
C ILE A 140 4.89 0.57 -14.11
N GLY A 141 4.34 0.32 -15.31
CA GLY A 141 4.99 -0.50 -16.33
C GLY A 141 6.11 0.21 -17.12
N ASN A 142 6.25 1.53 -16.98
CA ASN A 142 7.23 2.32 -17.73
C ASN A 142 8.45 2.68 -16.89
N ALA A 143 9.50 1.86 -16.98
CA ALA A 143 10.74 2.07 -16.22
C ALA A 143 11.47 3.38 -16.57
N SER A 144 11.33 3.90 -17.80
CA SER A 144 11.91 5.19 -18.19
C SER A 144 11.23 6.33 -17.44
N LEU A 145 9.89 6.30 -17.36
CA LEU A 145 9.10 7.27 -16.61
C LEU A 145 9.44 7.22 -15.11
N VAL A 146 9.54 6.02 -14.50
CA VAL A 146 9.96 5.89 -13.09
C VAL A 146 11.24 6.67 -12.83
N ARG A 147 12.26 6.47 -13.68
CA ARG A 147 13.57 7.11 -13.53
C ARG A 147 13.46 8.62 -13.65
N GLU A 148 12.70 9.12 -14.61
CA GLU A 148 12.46 10.55 -14.76
C GLU A 148 11.82 11.15 -13.51
N LEU A 149 10.76 10.52 -12.98
CA LEU A 149 10.09 10.99 -11.76
C LEU A 149 11.02 10.99 -10.54
N CYS A 150 11.80 9.92 -10.36
CA CYS A 150 12.74 9.80 -9.23
C CYS A 150 13.93 10.77 -9.33
N PHE A 151 14.41 11.08 -10.54
CA PHE A 151 15.58 11.95 -10.72
C PHE A 151 15.25 13.44 -10.76
N THR A 152 14.03 13.79 -11.17
CA THR A 152 13.63 15.19 -11.36
C THR A 152 12.75 15.72 -10.24
N SER A 153 12.18 14.85 -9.39
CA SER A 153 11.15 15.22 -8.42
C SER A 153 9.98 16.02 -9.00
N ARG A 154 9.73 15.93 -10.31
CA ARG A 154 8.58 16.62 -10.93
C ARG A 154 7.27 16.01 -10.45
N ASN A 155 6.21 16.80 -10.51
CA ASN A 155 4.86 16.28 -10.31
C ASN A 155 4.45 15.44 -11.52
N MET A 156 3.91 14.25 -11.25
CA MET A 156 3.06 13.50 -12.16
C MET A 156 1.61 13.80 -11.81
N TYR A 157 0.82 14.29 -12.76
CA TYR A 157 -0.59 14.64 -12.51
C TYR A 157 -1.52 13.46 -12.82
N ALA A 158 -2.79 13.57 -12.38
CA ALA A 158 -3.79 12.51 -12.45
C ALA A 158 -3.87 11.77 -13.80
N ASP A 159 -3.90 12.50 -14.92
CA ASP A 159 -4.01 11.90 -16.27
C ASP A 159 -2.80 11.03 -16.63
N GLU A 160 -1.58 11.51 -16.34
CA GLU A 160 -0.34 10.75 -16.54
C GLU A 160 -0.27 9.54 -15.59
N ALA A 161 -0.71 9.72 -14.33
CA ALA A 161 -0.79 8.64 -13.35
C ALA A 161 -1.76 7.52 -13.75
N LEU A 162 -2.89 7.88 -14.37
CA LEU A 162 -3.83 6.91 -14.95
C LEU A 162 -3.20 6.22 -16.16
N GLN A 163 -2.60 6.98 -17.07
CA GLN A 163 -1.99 6.44 -18.29
C GLN A 163 -0.84 5.46 -18.00
N CYS A 164 -0.04 5.71 -16.97
CA CYS A 164 1.09 4.85 -16.61
C CYS A 164 0.73 3.68 -15.68
N GLY A 165 -0.54 3.59 -15.24
CA GLY A 165 -1.04 2.53 -14.37
C GLY A 165 -0.79 2.72 -12.87
N LEU A 166 -0.35 3.92 -12.42
CA LEU A 166 -0.22 4.19 -10.99
C LEU A 166 -1.60 4.16 -10.31
N ILE A 167 -2.62 4.77 -10.92
CA ILE A 167 -4.01 4.76 -10.43
C ILE A 167 -4.93 4.09 -11.43
N ASN A 168 -6.02 3.50 -10.92
CA ASN A 168 -6.99 2.77 -11.73
C ASN A 168 -8.11 3.66 -12.27
N LYS A 169 -8.41 4.78 -11.59
CA LYS A 169 -9.54 5.65 -11.93
C LYS A 169 -9.35 7.06 -11.35
N ILE A 170 -9.82 8.06 -12.09
CA ILE A 170 -9.86 9.47 -11.70
C ILE A 170 -11.31 9.86 -11.34
N PHE A 171 -11.47 10.68 -10.31
CA PHE A 171 -12.77 11.20 -9.84
C PHE A 171 -12.75 12.73 -9.74
N ASP A 172 -13.90 13.39 -9.91
CA ASP A 172 -13.96 14.85 -9.81
C ASP A 172 -13.78 15.34 -8.38
N THR A 173 -14.33 14.61 -7.40
CA THR A 173 -14.21 14.96 -5.97
C THR A 173 -13.70 13.81 -5.12
N LYS A 174 -13.17 14.17 -3.95
CA LYS A 174 -12.73 13.22 -2.94
C LYS A 174 -13.88 12.35 -2.43
N GLU A 175 -15.06 12.94 -2.26
CA GLU A 175 -16.25 12.26 -1.75
C GLU A 175 -16.68 11.16 -2.71
N GLN A 176 -16.74 11.46 -4.02
CA GLN A 176 -17.05 10.48 -5.05
C GLN A 176 -16.01 9.34 -5.11
N MET A 177 -14.72 9.69 -4.98
CA MET A 177 -13.64 8.69 -4.92
C MET A 177 -13.81 7.75 -3.73
N ILE A 178 -14.11 8.29 -2.54
CA ILE A 178 -14.30 7.49 -1.32
C ILE A 178 -15.56 6.63 -1.43
N GLU A 179 -16.65 7.16 -1.98
CA GLU A 179 -17.88 6.39 -2.20
C GLU A 179 -17.63 5.17 -3.10
N GLU A 180 -16.95 5.37 -4.24
CA GLU A 180 -16.60 4.25 -5.12
C GLU A 180 -15.62 3.29 -4.45
N ALA A 181 -14.62 3.79 -3.71
CA ALA A 181 -13.69 2.93 -2.98
C ALA A 181 -14.40 2.06 -1.94
N LEU A 182 -15.37 2.61 -1.20
CA LEU A 182 -16.19 1.88 -0.26
C LEU A 182 -17.07 0.85 -0.97
N LYS A 183 -17.64 1.18 -2.13
CA LYS A 183 -18.40 0.22 -2.95
C LYS A 183 -17.53 -0.96 -3.39
N ILE A 184 -16.31 -0.69 -3.87
CA ILE A 184 -15.36 -1.75 -4.26
C ILE A 184 -14.92 -2.57 -3.05
N ALA A 185 -14.65 -1.92 -1.91
CA ALA A 185 -14.34 -2.61 -0.65
C ALA A 185 -15.51 -3.52 -0.22
N SER A 186 -16.74 -3.02 -0.25
CA SER A 186 -17.94 -3.82 0.03
C SER A 186 -18.09 -4.99 -0.93
N GLU A 187 -17.81 -4.79 -2.23
CA GLU A 187 -17.83 -5.89 -3.19
C GLU A 187 -16.79 -6.96 -2.85
N ILE A 188 -15.54 -6.57 -2.55
CA ILE A 188 -14.49 -7.49 -2.10
C ILE A 188 -14.94 -8.25 -0.85
N ALA A 189 -15.56 -7.56 0.11
CA ALA A 189 -16.06 -8.16 1.34
C ALA A 189 -17.18 -9.19 1.13
N THR A 190 -17.89 -9.15 0.00
CA THR A 190 -18.88 -10.19 -0.37
C THR A 190 -18.27 -11.50 -0.84
N LYS A 191 -16.98 -11.51 -1.22
CA LYS A 191 -16.31 -12.71 -1.73
C LYS A 191 -15.83 -13.61 -0.58
N SER A 192 -15.41 -14.84 -0.90
CA SER A 192 -14.79 -15.74 0.08
C SER A 192 -13.54 -15.09 0.66
N PRO A 193 -13.45 -14.89 1.99
CA PRO A 193 -12.27 -14.27 2.58
C PRO A 193 -11.04 -15.17 2.47
N VAL A 194 -11.21 -16.51 2.49
CA VAL A 194 -10.14 -17.47 2.18
C VAL A 194 -9.57 -17.21 0.78
N ALA A 195 -10.44 -17.07 -0.23
CA ALA A 195 -10.01 -16.84 -1.61
C ALA A 195 -9.34 -15.48 -1.79
N VAL A 196 -9.89 -14.41 -1.21
CA VAL A 196 -9.35 -13.04 -1.33
C VAL A 196 -7.98 -12.93 -0.68
N VAL A 197 -7.83 -13.40 0.57
CA VAL A 197 -6.53 -13.36 1.28
C VAL A 197 -5.50 -14.21 0.56
N SER A 198 -5.88 -15.41 0.11
CA SER A 198 -5.00 -16.29 -0.68
C SER A 198 -4.57 -15.61 -1.97
N THR A 199 -5.48 -14.95 -2.68
CA THR A 199 -5.18 -14.23 -3.93
C THR A 199 -4.14 -13.14 -3.69
N LYS A 200 -4.34 -12.28 -2.68
CA LYS A 200 -3.35 -11.24 -2.34
C LYS A 200 -1.99 -11.85 -1.99
N LYS A 201 -1.98 -12.91 -1.18
CA LYS A 201 -0.74 -13.60 -0.78
C LYS A 201 0.04 -14.14 -1.98
N LEU A 202 -0.66 -14.82 -2.90
CA LEU A 202 -0.06 -15.45 -4.07
C LEU A 202 0.39 -14.42 -5.12
N LEU A 203 -0.38 -13.33 -5.32
CA LEU A 203 0.04 -12.22 -6.19
C LEU A 203 1.32 -11.55 -5.69
N ASN A 204 1.39 -11.27 -4.39
CA ASN A 204 2.58 -10.67 -3.78
C ASN A 204 3.80 -11.58 -3.87
N TYR A 205 3.63 -12.89 -3.67
CA TYR A 205 4.72 -13.85 -3.86
C TYR A 205 5.16 -13.90 -5.33
N SER A 206 4.23 -14.04 -6.27
CA SER A 206 4.50 -14.16 -7.70
C SER A 206 5.19 -12.92 -8.29
N ARG A 207 4.97 -11.74 -7.73
CA ARG A 207 5.64 -10.49 -8.12
C ARG A 207 7.17 -10.57 -7.97
N ASP A 208 7.65 -11.35 -7.00
CA ASP A 208 9.04 -11.33 -6.55
C ASP A 208 9.79 -12.64 -6.86
N HIS A 209 9.16 -13.58 -7.56
CA HIS A 209 9.69 -14.90 -7.88
C HIS A 209 9.44 -15.22 -9.36
N SER A 210 10.14 -16.24 -9.88
CA SER A 210 9.85 -16.78 -11.20
C SER A 210 8.46 -17.41 -11.26
N VAL A 211 7.94 -17.62 -12.47
CA VAL A 211 6.64 -18.28 -12.67
C VAL A 211 6.64 -19.68 -12.06
N ASP A 212 7.70 -20.46 -12.24
CA ASP A 212 7.78 -21.84 -11.72
C ASP A 212 7.78 -21.86 -10.18
N GLU A 213 8.55 -20.99 -9.52
CA GLU A 213 8.55 -20.84 -8.06
C GLU A 213 7.17 -20.39 -7.54
N GLY A 214 6.52 -19.46 -8.25
CA GLY A 214 5.17 -18.98 -7.90
C GLY A 214 4.10 -20.06 -8.03
N LEU A 215 4.17 -20.89 -9.07
CA LEU A 215 3.26 -22.02 -9.28
C LEU A 215 3.46 -23.11 -8.23
N GLU A 216 4.70 -23.45 -7.87
CA GLU A 216 4.99 -24.41 -6.81
C GLU A 216 4.47 -23.91 -5.45
N TYR A 217 4.72 -22.65 -5.11
CA TYR A 217 4.18 -22.03 -3.90
C TYR A 217 2.64 -22.04 -3.90
N THR A 218 2.01 -21.78 -5.05
CA THR A 218 0.56 -21.83 -5.22
C THR A 218 0.01 -23.24 -5.02
N ALA A 219 0.67 -24.27 -5.55
CA ALA A 219 0.25 -25.66 -5.41
C ALA A 219 0.24 -26.09 -3.94
N VAL A 220 1.33 -25.78 -3.21
CA VAL A 220 1.43 -26.05 -1.77
C VAL A 220 0.37 -25.27 -0.99
N TRP A 221 0.21 -23.96 -1.25
CA TRP A 221 -0.78 -23.13 -0.56
C TRP A 221 -2.21 -23.61 -0.78
N ASN A 222 -2.61 -23.82 -2.04
CA ASN A 222 -3.97 -24.20 -2.38
C ASN A 222 -4.31 -25.65 -2.05
N SER A 223 -3.33 -26.54 -1.86
CA SER A 223 -3.59 -27.91 -1.38
C SER A 223 -4.39 -27.93 -0.08
N ALA A 224 -4.16 -26.95 0.80
CA ALA A 224 -4.95 -26.74 2.01
C ALA A 224 -6.19 -25.86 1.76
N MET A 225 -6.05 -24.73 1.05
CA MET A 225 -7.15 -23.76 0.89
C MET A 225 -8.33 -24.31 0.07
N LEU A 226 -8.11 -25.30 -0.80
CA LEU A 226 -9.18 -26.00 -1.53
C LEU A 226 -10.11 -26.82 -0.63
N MET A 227 -9.72 -27.08 0.63
CA MET A 227 -10.55 -27.80 1.60
C MET A 227 -11.58 -26.90 2.31
N THR A 228 -11.70 -25.63 1.92
CA THR A 228 -12.68 -24.69 2.50
C THR A 228 -14.14 -25.03 2.15
N GLU A 229 -15.05 -24.78 3.09
CA GLU A 229 -16.50 -24.86 2.84
C GLU A 229 -17.02 -23.76 1.90
N ASP A 230 -16.22 -22.73 1.63
CA ASP A 230 -16.63 -21.63 0.75
C ASP A 230 -16.86 -22.09 -0.69
N ILE A 231 -16.14 -23.12 -1.16
CA ILE A 231 -16.31 -23.69 -2.50
C ILE A 231 -17.71 -24.29 -2.68
N PRO A 232 -18.17 -25.28 -1.87
CA PRO A 232 -19.51 -25.81 -2.02
C PRO A 232 -20.60 -24.75 -1.82
N LYS A 233 -20.42 -23.78 -0.89
CA LYS A 233 -21.33 -22.63 -0.72
C LYS A 233 -21.41 -21.78 -1.99
N SER A 234 -20.29 -21.55 -2.66
CA SER A 234 -20.23 -20.81 -3.94
C SER A 234 -20.96 -21.55 -5.05
N VAL A 235 -20.76 -22.87 -5.17
CA VAL A 235 -21.43 -23.71 -6.16
C VAL A 235 -22.95 -23.69 -5.94
N GLU A 236 -23.41 -23.86 -4.70
CA GLU A 236 -24.82 -23.81 -4.35
C GLU A 236 -25.44 -22.44 -4.67
N ALA A 237 -24.77 -21.36 -4.27
CA ALA A 237 -25.20 -19.98 -4.52
C ALA A 237 -25.34 -19.69 -6.03
N PHE A 238 -24.36 -20.13 -6.83
CA PHE A 238 -24.39 -20.02 -8.29
C PHE A 238 -25.58 -20.77 -8.89
N MET A 239 -25.79 -22.03 -8.51
CA MET A 239 -26.91 -22.84 -8.99
C MET A 239 -28.28 -22.23 -8.62
N LYS A 240 -28.38 -21.63 -7.42
CA LYS A 240 -29.61 -20.99 -6.92
C LYS A 240 -29.78 -19.54 -7.38
N LYS A 241 -28.80 -18.96 -8.09
CA LYS A 241 -28.74 -17.53 -8.46
C LYS A 241 -28.96 -16.59 -7.26
N LYS A 242 -28.37 -16.93 -6.12
CA LYS A 242 -28.41 -16.13 -4.89
C LYS A 242 -27.00 -15.80 -4.42
N PRO A 243 -26.79 -14.71 -3.66
CA PRO A 243 -25.49 -14.42 -3.07
C PRO A 243 -25.07 -15.52 -2.09
N ALA A 244 -23.78 -15.87 -2.10
CA ALA A 244 -23.20 -16.73 -1.07
C ALA A 244 -22.93 -15.94 0.21
N ALA A 245 -23.01 -16.61 1.35
CA ALA A 245 -22.57 -16.09 2.64
C ALA A 245 -21.40 -16.94 3.15
N TYR A 246 -20.27 -16.29 3.42
CA TYR A 246 -19.04 -16.94 3.87
C TYR A 246 -18.76 -16.59 5.33
N ALA A 247 -18.20 -17.53 6.07
CA ALA A 247 -17.72 -17.26 7.43
C ALA A 247 -16.53 -16.29 7.40
N ASN A 248 -16.27 -15.61 8.51
CA ASN A 248 -15.04 -14.85 8.70
C ASN A 248 -13.85 -15.81 8.89
N LEU A 249 -12.62 -15.30 8.71
CA LEU A 249 -11.38 -16.09 8.90
C LEU A 249 -11.09 -16.43 10.37
#